data_AF-A0A1Z5KZC3-F1
#
_entry.id   AF-A0A1Z5KZC3-F1
#
_cell.length_a   1.000
_cell.length_b   1.000
_cell.length_c   1.000
_cell.angle_alpha   90.00
_cell.angle_beta   90.00
_cell.angle_gamma   90.00
#
_symmetry.space_group_name_H-M   'P 1'
#
loop_
_entity.id
_entity.type
_entity.pdbx_description
1 polymer ?
#
loop_
_entity_poly.entity_id
_entity_poly.type
_entity_poly.pdbx_seq_one_letter_code
_entity_poly.pdbx_strand_id
1 'polypeptide(L)'
;MVRVLTEAQLRPQDVVVARGCALQCAMLSPIFKVREFNIVDVQPYPIQLRYDPAKGEDGEMEVFPRLHQVPFSKMLTFYRSKPFTLEARYPPDAGVPHPDLHLGTFLISKVIPGSEGDSAKVKVKVRVNLHGIFSVVSASMIDRTKPDCEPPATQASGPSANGEL
;
A
#
# COMPACT_ATOMS: atom_id res chain seq x y z
N MET A 1 50.33 24.00 -27.37
CA MET A 1 49.42 25.00 -26.79
C MET A 1 48.01 24.42 -26.81
N VAL A 2 47.67 23.60 -25.80
CA VAL A 2 46.32 23.03 -25.66
C VAL A 2 45.48 24.12 -25.00
N ARG A 3 44.64 24.81 -25.79
CA ARG A 3 43.59 25.68 -25.24
C ARG A 3 42.61 24.76 -24.52
N VAL A 4 42.71 24.73 -23.19
CA VAL A 4 41.60 24.30 -22.32
C VAL A 4 40.46 25.26 -22.63
N LEU A 5 39.46 24.77 -23.35
CA LEU A 5 38.20 25.46 -23.51
C LEU A 5 37.60 25.57 -22.11
N THR A 6 37.75 26.77 -21.55
CA THR A 6 36.94 27.42 -20.52
C THR A 6 35.82 26.55 -19.96
N GLU A 7 35.93 26.28 -18.66
CA GLU A 7 34.83 25.85 -17.81
C GLU A 7 33.55 26.59 -18.23
N ALA A 8 32.58 25.83 -18.72
CA ALA A 8 31.23 26.34 -18.83
C ALA A 8 30.82 26.72 -17.40
N GLN A 9 30.71 28.03 -17.12
CA GLN A 9 30.19 28.56 -15.88
C GLN A 9 28.71 28.15 -15.78
N LEU A 10 28.47 26.92 -15.33
CA LEU A 10 27.14 26.38 -15.06
C LEU A 10 26.47 27.28 -14.05
N ARG A 11 25.26 27.75 -14.36
CA ARG A 11 24.55 28.67 -13.47
C ARG A 11 24.19 27.90 -12.19
N PRO A 12 24.07 28.56 -11.03
CA PRO A 12 23.76 27.86 -9.78
C PRO A 12 22.55 26.93 -9.87
N GLN A 13 21.52 27.31 -10.64
CA GLN A 13 20.35 26.47 -10.93
C GLN A 13 20.67 25.14 -11.61
N ASP A 14 21.71 25.07 -12.43
CA ASP A 14 22.05 23.91 -13.24
C ASP A 14 22.69 22.80 -12.39
N VAL A 15 23.25 23.13 -11.21
CA VAL A 15 23.90 22.17 -10.30
C VAL A 15 23.03 21.73 -9.12
N VAL A 16 21.92 22.42 -8.83
CA VAL A 16 21.09 22.12 -7.64
C VAL A 16 20.40 20.77 -7.77
N VAL A 17 19.88 20.46 -8.97
CA VAL A 17 19.22 19.17 -9.26
C VAL A 17 20.20 18.02 -9.11
N ALA A 18 21.42 18.17 -9.65
CA ALA A 18 22.47 17.16 -9.53
C ALA A 18 22.90 16.93 -8.07
N ARG A 19 23.04 18.00 -7.28
CA ARG A 19 23.33 17.91 -5.84
C ARG A 19 22.22 17.22 -5.05
N GLY A 20 20.96 17.53 -5.35
CA GLY A 20 19.80 16.87 -4.76
C GLY A 20 19.75 15.39 -5.08
N CYS A 21 20.02 15.01 -6.34
CA CYS A 21 20.11 13.61 -6.75
C CYS A 21 21.24 12.88 -6.01
N ALA A 22 22.43 13.48 -5.92
CA ALA A 22 23.56 12.90 -5.19
C ALA A 22 23.23 12.70 -3.70
N LEU A 23 22.55 13.66 -3.08
CA LEU A 23 22.09 13.54 -1.69
C LEU A 23 21.09 12.39 -1.53
N GLN A 24 20.09 12.28 -2.41
CA GLN A 24 19.11 11.19 -2.35
C GLN A 24 19.76 9.81 -2.52
N CYS A 25 20.75 9.70 -3.43
CA CYS A 25 21.54 8.47 -3.57
C CYS A 25 22.34 8.14 -2.30
N ALA A 26 22.92 9.15 -1.65
CA ALA A 26 23.63 8.96 -0.39
C ALA A 26 22.69 8.55 0.76
N MET A 27 21.46 9.07 0.80
CA MET A 27 20.43 8.68 1.78
C MET A 27 19.98 7.22 1.64
N LEU A 28 19.91 6.69 0.41
CA LEU A 28 19.52 5.30 0.15
C LEU A 28 20.68 4.30 0.31
N SER A 29 21.93 4.79 0.40
CA SER A 29 23.11 3.93 0.51
C SER A 29 23.25 3.38 1.93
N PRO A 30 23.41 2.06 2.10
CA PRO A 30 23.65 1.48 3.42
C PRO A 30 25.06 1.80 3.97
N ILE A 31 25.97 2.31 3.14
CA ILE A 31 27.38 2.54 3.48
C ILE A 31 27.62 3.97 3.97
N PHE A 32 26.89 4.95 3.42
CA PHE A 32 27.07 6.36 3.76
C PHE A 32 26.06 6.79 4.84
N LYS A 33 26.55 7.48 5.87
CA LYS A 33 25.68 8.14 6.86
C LYS A 33 25.59 9.62 6.54
N VAL A 34 24.41 10.05 6.12
CA VAL A 34 24.08 11.47 5.90
C VAL A 34 23.20 11.99 7.04
N ARG A 35 23.12 13.31 7.19
CA ARG A 35 22.17 13.93 8.13
C ARG A 35 20.75 13.50 7.76
N GLU A 36 19.91 13.26 8.77
CA GLU A 36 18.51 12.92 8.54
C GLU A 36 17.77 14.09 7.88
N PHE A 37 17.21 13.83 6.71
CA PHE A 37 16.30 14.70 6.00
C PHE A 37 15.00 13.93 5.76
N ASN A 38 13.86 14.57 6.03
CA ASN A 38 12.56 14.03 5.67
C ASN A 38 12.08 14.72 4.40
N ILE A 39 11.95 13.96 3.32
CA ILE A 39 11.46 14.44 2.03
C ILE A 39 10.11 13.75 1.80
N VAL A 40 9.06 14.56 1.76
CA VAL A 40 7.71 14.12 1.44
C VAL A 40 7.38 14.66 0.06
N ASP A 41 6.99 13.76 -0.85
CA ASP A 41 6.58 14.10 -2.20
C ASP A 41 5.06 13.92 -2.33
N VAL A 42 4.50 14.29 -3.48
CA VAL A 42 3.06 14.21 -3.76
C VAL A 42 2.79 13.46 -5.06
N GLN A 43 1.71 12.68 -5.08
CA GLN A 43 1.18 12.06 -6.28
C GLN A 43 0.32 13.08 -7.06
N PRO A 44 0.73 13.53 -8.25
CA PRO A 44 0.08 14.64 -8.93
C PRO A 44 -1.32 14.32 -9.48
N TYR A 45 -1.63 13.05 -9.74
CA TYR A 45 -2.89 12.61 -10.36
C TYR A 45 -3.60 11.57 -9.48
N PRO A 46 -4.95 11.61 -9.39
CA PRO A 46 -5.70 10.65 -8.61
C PRO A 46 -5.64 9.26 -9.25
N ILE A 47 -5.61 8.20 -8.43
CA ILE A 47 -5.65 6.81 -8.89
C ILE A 47 -6.98 6.19 -8.45
N GLN A 48 -7.68 5.61 -9.42
CA GLN A 48 -8.91 4.86 -9.21
C GLN A 48 -8.66 3.38 -9.45
N LEU A 49 -9.30 2.53 -8.65
CA LEU A 49 -9.39 1.10 -8.91
C LEU A 49 -10.75 0.77 -9.48
N ARG A 50 -10.76 -0.06 -10.53
CA ARG A 50 -11.92 -0.74 -11.07
C ARG A 50 -11.85 -2.22 -10.74
N TYR A 51 -13.00 -2.80 -10.44
CA TYR A 51 -13.14 -4.22 -10.13
C TYR A 51 -14.56 -4.67 -10.44
N ASP A 52 -14.74 -5.95 -10.75
CA ASP A 52 -16.07 -6.49 -11.04
C ASP A 52 -17.01 -6.19 -9.87
N PRO A 53 -18.20 -5.60 -10.02
CA PRO A 53 -19.05 -5.30 -8.87
C PRO A 53 -19.55 -6.60 -8.19
N ALA A 54 -19.49 -6.64 -6.86
CA ALA A 54 -20.19 -7.65 -6.05
C ALA A 54 -21.44 -7.01 -5.41
N LYS A 55 -22.29 -7.81 -4.75
CA LYS A 55 -23.56 -7.33 -4.16
C LYS A 55 -23.33 -6.07 -3.29
N GLY A 56 -23.79 -4.91 -3.79
CA GLY A 56 -23.74 -3.63 -3.09
C GLY A 56 -22.49 -2.77 -3.29
N GLU A 57 -21.59 -3.12 -4.21
CA GLU A 57 -20.42 -2.31 -4.58
C GLU A 57 -20.60 -1.70 -5.99
N ASP A 58 -20.20 -0.44 -6.17
CA ASP A 58 -20.27 0.27 -7.47
C ASP A 58 -19.21 -0.21 -8.49
N GLY A 59 -18.26 -1.05 -8.07
CA GLY A 59 -17.19 -1.57 -8.93
C GLY A 59 -16.06 -0.58 -9.24
N GLU A 60 -16.12 0.63 -8.67
CA GLU A 60 -15.06 1.63 -8.76
C GLU A 60 -14.77 2.26 -7.40
N MET A 61 -13.50 2.53 -7.11
CA MET A 61 -13.10 3.21 -5.87
C MET A 61 -11.86 4.07 -6.09
N GLU A 62 -11.92 5.33 -5.66
CA GLU A 62 -10.73 6.18 -5.60
C GLU A 62 -9.84 5.78 -4.41
N VAL A 63 -8.59 5.40 -4.71
CA VAL A 63 -7.64 4.94 -3.70
C VAL A 63 -6.70 6.05 -3.25
N PHE A 64 -6.21 6.86 -4.18
CA PHE A 64 -5.29 7.96 -3.92
C PHE A 64 -5.85 9.23 -4.58
N PRO A 65 -6.18 10.28 -3.80
CA PRO A 65 -6.66 11.55 -4.37
C PRO A 65 -5.52 12.32 -5.05
N ARG A 66 -5.89 13.36 -5.80
CA ARG A 66 -4.94 14.31 -6.39
C ARG A 66 -4.08 14.96 -5.29
N LEU A 67 -2.77 15.06 -5.54
CA LEU A 67 -1.76 15.62 -4.63
C LEU A 67 -1.62 14.88 -3.29
N HIS A 68 -1.95 13.58 -3.26
CA HIS A 68 -1.76 12.78 -2.06
C HIS A 68 -0.28 12.58 -1.73
N GLN A 69 0.11 12.65 -0.45
CA GLN A 69 1.50 12.49 -0.04
C GLN A 69 2.01 11.07 -0.33
N VAL A 70 3.26 10.94 -0.80
CA VAL A 70 3.92 9.66 -1.08
C VAL A 70 5.28 9.57 -0.36
N PRO A 71 5.71 8.37 0.05
CA PRO A 71 5.06 7.06 -0.15
C PRO A 71 3.88 6.83 0.80
N PHE A 72 2.77 6.28 0.30
CA PHE A 72 1.61 5.94 1.12
C PHE A 72 1.07 4.55 0.78
N SER A 73 0.62 3.83 1.80
CA SER A 73 -0.02 2.52 1.66
C SER A 73 -1.45 2.56 2.19
N LYS A 74 -2.40 2.08 1.40
CA LYS A 74 -3.82 1.98 1.77
C LYS A 74 -4.22 0.51 1.81
N MET A 75 -4.89 0.10 2.89
CA MET A 75 -5.45 -1.24 3.01
C MET A 75 -6.92 -1.20 2.56
N LEU A 76 -7.25 -2.00 1.55
CA LEU A 76 -8.59 -2.16 1.02
C LEU A 76 -9.18 -3.48 1.52
N THR A 77 -10.49 -3.51 1.70
CA THR A 77 -11.21 -4.71 2.13
C THR A 77 -12.28 -5.03 1.11
N PHE A 78 -12.23 -6.23 0.55
CA PHE A 78 -13.20 -6.75 -0.39
C PHE A 78 -13.88 -7.98 0.20
N TYR A 79 -15.13 -8.21 -0.18
CA TYR A 79 -15.87 -9.42 0.16
C TYR A 79 -16.12 -10.22 -1.11
N ARG A 80 -15.37 -11.31 -1.29
CA ARG A 80 -15.37 -12.09 -2.54
C ARG A 80 -15.34 -13.59 -2.27
N SER A 81 -16.12 -14.33 -3.04
CA SER A 81 -16.14 -15.80 -3.04
C SER A 81 -15.34 -16.41 -4.20
N LYS A 82 -14.92 -15.60 -5.17
CA LYS A 82 -14.18 -16.02 -6.37
C LYS A 82 -12.97 -15.11 -6.61
N PRO A 83 -11.93 -15.61 -7.32
CA PRO A 83 -10.86 -14.76 -7.83
C PRO A 83 -11.43 -13.58 -8.60
N PHE A 84 -10.81 -12.42 -8.45
CA PHE A 84 -11.27 -11.18 -9.07
C PHE A 84 -10.08 -10.35 -9.54
N THR A 85 -10.35 -9.46 -10.48
CA THR A 85 -9.34 -8.60 -11.09
C THR A 85 -9.49 -7.18 -10.56
N LEU A 86 -8.37 -6.57 -10.18
CA LEU A 86 -8.25 -5.16 -9.85
C LEU A 86 -7.55 -4.45 -10.99
N GLU A 87 -8.23 -3.53 -11.64
CA GLU A 87 -7.65 -2.64 -12.65
C GLU A 87 -7.35 -1.29 -12.00
N ALA A 88 -6.09 -0.84 -12.09
CA ALA A 88 -5.71 0.49 -11.68
C ALA A 88 -5.72 1.42 -12.90
N ARG A 89 -6.36 2.58 -12.75
CA ARG A 89 -6.44 3.57 -13.82
C ARG A 89 -6.48 5.00 -13.30
N TYR A 90 -6.17 5.94 -14.18
CA TYR A 90 -6.49 7.34 -14.00
C TYR A 90 -7.96 7.60 -14.38
N PRO A 91 -8.70 8.40 -13.59
CA PRO A 91 -10.01 8.90 -13.99
C PRO A 91 -9.94 9.67 -15.34
N PRO A 92 -10.96 9.59 -16.21
CA PRO A 92 -10.97 10.30 -17.49
C PRO A 92 -10.84 11.83 -17.37
N ASP A 93 -11.30 12.38 -16.25
CA ASP A 93 -11.27 13.81 -15.89
C ASP A 93 -10.01 14.21 -15.09
N ALA A 94 -9.07 13.28 -14.86
CA ALA A 94 -7.86 13.54 -14.07
C ALA A 94 -6.88 14.54 -14.73
N GLY A 95 -7.07 14.85 -16.02
CA GLY A 95 -6.22 15.78 -16.77
C GLY A 95 -4.80 15.26 -16.97
N VAL A 96 -4.61 13.94 -17.07
CA VAL A 96 -3.31 13.34 -17.34
C VAL A 96 -2.91 13.65 -18.78
N PRO A 97 -1.67 14.11 -19.05
CA PRO A 97 -1.21 14.46 -20.40
C PRO A 97 -0.97 13.23 -21.31
N HIS A 98 -1.23 12.02 -20.80
CA HIS A 98 -1.01 10.77 -21.52
C HIS A 98 -2.36 10.21 -22.00
N PRO A 99 -2.42 9.66 -23.23
CA PRO A 99 -3.64 9.08 -23.76
C PRO A 99 -4.02 7.76 -23.09
N ASP A 100 -3.02 7.01 -22.61
CA ASP A 100 -3.25 5.78 -21.86
C ASP A 100 -3.48 6.11 -20.38
N LEU A 101 -4.68 5.78 -19.91
CA LEU A 101 -5.10 5.97 -18.53
C LEU A 101 -4.95 4.68 -17.71
N HIS A 102 -4.60 3.56 -18.34
CA HIS A 102 -4.45 2.27 -17.68
C HIS A 102 -3.08 2.18 -16.99
N LEU A 103 -3.07 1.96 -15.68
CA LEU A 103 -1.84 1.80 -14.91
C LEU A 103 -1.41 0.35 -14.80
N GLY A 104 -2.37 -0.57 -14.76
CA GLY A 104 -2.09 -2.00 -14.70
C GLY A 104 -3.27 -2.81 -14.19
N THR A 105 -3.19 -4.11 -14.45
CA THR A 105 -4.20 -5.09 -14.07
C THR A 105 -3.59 -6.10 -13.10
N PHE A 106 -4.26 -6.34 -11.97
CA PHE A 106 -3.81 -7.22 -10.90
C PHE A 106 -4.85 -8.32 -10.65
N LEU A 107 -4.47 -9.57 -10.92
CA LEU A 107 -5.33 -10.73 -10.65
C LEU A 107 -5.14 -11.21 -9.21
N ILE A 108 -6.18 -11.09 -8.39
CA ILE A 108 -6.20 -11.66 -7.04
C ILE A 108 -6.69 -13.10 -7.14
N SER A 109 -5.73 -14.03 -7.12
CA SER A 109 -5.98 -15.47 -7.23
C SER A 109 -6.18 -16.15 -5.87
N LYS A 110 -6.60 -17.41 -5.88
CA LYS A 110 -6.77 -18.27 -4.69
C LYS A 110 -7.78 -17.76 -3.65
N VAL A 111 -8.76 -16.97 -4.08
CA VAL A 111 -9.91 -16.59 -3.23
C VAL A 111 -10.87 -17.78 -3.21
N ILE A 112 -11.06 -18.36 -2.03
CA ILE A 112 -12.01 -19.45 -1.79
C ILE A 112 -13.18 -18.93 -0.94
N PRO A 113 -14.41 -19.43 -1.15
CA PRO A 113 -15.52 -19.10 -0.26
C PRO A 113 -15.25 -19.61 1.15
N GLY A 114 -15.84 -18.93 2.14
CA GLY A 114 -15.79 -19.39 3.53
C GLY A 114 -16.51 -20.74 3.71
N SER A 115 -16.37 -21.33 4.89
CA SER A 115 -16.89 -22.66 5.24
C SER A 115 -18.40 -22.87 5.01
N GLU A 116 -19.20 -21.80 4.98
CA GLU A 116 -20.65 -21.84 4.71
C GLU A 116 -21.05 -21.36 3.29
N GLY A 117 -20.08 -21.21 2.37
CA GLY A 117 -20.33 -20.66 1.03
C GLY A 117 -20.42 -19.12 0.98
N ASP A 118 -20.19 -18.46 2.12
CA ASP A 118 -20.17 -17.02 2.24
C ASP A 118 -18.93 -16.37 1.59
N SER A 119 -19.05 -15.09 1.26
CA SER A 119 -17.95 -14.31 0.69
C SER A 119 -16.81 -14.16 1.69
N ALA A 120 -15.60 -14.54 1.30
CA ALA A 120 -14.41 -14.38 2.12
C ALA A 120 -13.97 -12.91 2.16
N LYS A 121 -13.45 -12.49 3.32
CA LYS A 121 -12.93 -11.14 3.52
C LYS A 121 -11.48 -11.08 3.02
N VAL A 122 -11.25 -10.41 1.90
CA VAL A 122 -9.94 -10.24 1.29
C VAL A 122 -9.41 -8.85 1.60
N LYS A 123 -8.24 -8.77 2.25
CA LYS A 123 -7.51 -7.53 2.48
C LYS A 123 -6.44 -7.36 1.41
N VAL A 124 -6.47 -6.25 0.69
CA VAL A 124 -5.49 -5.92 -0.35
C VAL A 124 -4.77 -4.65 0.04
N LYS A 125 -3.45 -4.73 0.20
CA LYS A 125 -2.59 -3.58 0.48
C LYS A 125 -2.07 -3.00 -0.82
N VAL A 126 -2.51 -1.79 -1.15
CA VAL A 126 -2.00 -1.02 -2.29
C VAL A 126 -1.04 0.06 -1.79
N ARG A 127 -0.05 0.40 -2.61
CA ARG A 127 0.98 1.39 -2.26
C ARG A 127 1.35 2.23 -3.47
N VAL A 128 1.62 3.51 -3.24
CA VAL A 128 2.44 4.32 -4.13
C VAL A 128 3.81 4.48 -3.47
N ASN A 129 4.87 4.06 -4.17
CA ASN A 129 6.24 4.15 -3.70
C ASN A 129 6.78 5.58 -3.82
N LEU A 130 7.94 5.87 -3.22
CA LEU A 130 8.60 7.18 -3.32
C LEU A 130 8.89 7.57 -4.78
N HIS A 131 9.00 6.59 -5.67
CA HIS A 131 9.20 6.79 -7.12
C HIS A 131 7.90 7.10 -7.89
N GLY A 132 6.76 7.28 -7.22
CA GLY A 132 5.46 7.52 -7.87
C GLY A 132 4.83 6.28 -8.51
N ILE A 133 5.40 5.10 -8.30
CA ILE A 133 4.92 3.84 -8.88
C ILE A 133 3.83 3.25 -7.98
N PHE A 134 2.65 3.02 -8.56
CA PHE A 134 1.56 2.27 -7.94
C PHE A 134 1.82 0.76 -8.00
N SER A 135 1.62 0.06 -6.88
CA SER A 135 1.69 -1.40 -6.83
C SER A 135 0.77 -2.00 -5.77
N VAL A 136 0.38 -3.26 -6.01
CA VAL A 136 -0.25 -4.12 -4.98
C VAL A 136 0.87 -4.81 -4.20
N VAL A 137 0.98 -4.51 -2.90
CA VAL A 137 2.05 -5.01 -2.02
C VAL A 137 1.72 -6.41 -1.51
N SER A 138 0.47 -6.63 -1.11
CA SER A 138 0.03 -7.92 -0.60
C SER A 138 -1.49 -8.07 -0.72
N ALA A 139 -1.94 -9.32 -0.80
CA ALA A 139 -3.34 -9.69 -0.69
C ALA A 139 -3.44 -10.89 0.25
N SER A 140 -4.34 -10.82 1.25
CA SER A 140 -4.57 -11.91 2.18
C SER A 140 -6.06 -12.10 2.47
N MET A 141 -6.46 -13.35 2.62
CA MET A 141 -7.82 -13.72 2.99
C MET A 141 -7.90 -13.92 4.50
N ILE A 142 -8.98 -13.44 5.12
CA ILE A 142 -9.25 -13.62 6.55
C ILE A 142 -10.41 -14.59 6.69
N ASP A 143 -10.13 -15.74 7.30
CA ASP A 143 -11.17 -16.69 7.71
C ASP A 143 -11.75 -16.27 9.07
N ARG A 144 -13.06 -16.47 9.24
CA ARG A 144 -13.75 -16.20 10.51
C ARG A 144 -13.76 -17.48 11.33
N THR A 145 -12.61 -17.89 11.85
CA THR A 145 -12.59 -18.92 12.88
C THR A 145 -13.19 -18.32 14.15
N LYS A 146 -14.25 -18.94 14.71
CA LYS A 146 -14.75 -18.58 16.05
C LYS A 146 -13.57 -18.67 17.03
N PRO A 147 -13.35 -17.68 17.90
CA PRO A 147 -12.40 -17.85 18.99
C PRO A 147 -12.98 -18.88 19.95
N ASP A 148 -12.56 -20.14 19.83
CA ASP A 148 -12.75 -21.13 20.89
C ASP A 148 -11.85 -20.73 22.05
N CYS A 149 -12.35 -19.84 22.90
CA CYS A 149 -11.77 -19.56 24.20
C CYS A 149 -12.90 -19.64 25.23
N GLU A 150 -13.27 -20.87 25.59
CA GLU A 150 -13.84 -21.11 26.90
C GLU A 150 -12.76 -20.80 27.93
N PRO A 151 -12.98 -19.85 28.87
CA PRO A 151 -12.06 -19.66 29.97
C PRO A 151 -12.07 -20.93 30.84
N PRO A 152 -10.92 -21.46 31.29
CA PRO A 152 -10.90 -22.60 32.18
C PRO A 152 -11.64 -22.24 33.48
N ALA A 153 -12.69 -23.00 33.77
CA ALA A 153 -13.42 -22.93 35.03
C ALA A 153 -12.43 -23.08 36.18
N THR A 154 -12.22 -22.00 36.94
CA THR A 154 -11.53 -22.06 38.22
C THR A 154 -12.40 -22.89 39.15
N GLN A 155 -12.02 -24.14 39.39
CA GLN A 155 -12.63 -24.95 40.45
C GLN A 155 -12.32 -24.27 41.78
N ALA A 156 -13.35 -23.67 42.39
CA ALA A 156 -13.32 -23.24 43.77
C ALA A 156 -13.28 -24.50 44.65
N SER A 157 -12.11 -24.80 45.22
CA SER A 157 -11.99 -25.77 46.30
C SER A 157 -11.91 -25.04 47.64
N GLY A 158 -12.99 -25.10 48.40
CA GLY A 158 -13.00 -24.90 49.85
C GLY A 158 -14.41 -25.10 50.39
N PRO A 159 -14.60 -25.42 51.68
CA PRO A 159 -13.71 -26.02 52.69
C PRO A 159 -14.25 -27.40 53.15
N SER A 160 -13.44 -28.21 53.84
CA SER A 160 -14.00 -29.26 54.71
C SER A 160 -13.27 -29.26 56.05
N ALA A 161 -14.05 -28.95 57.07
CA ALA A 161 -13.73 -29.09 58.48
C ALA A 161 -13.59 -30.57 58.88
N ASN A 162 -12.90 -30.80 60.00
CA ASN A 162 -13.05 -31.83 61.06
C ASN A 162 -11.69 -31.82 61.82
N GLY A 163 -11.56 -31.60 63.13
CA GLY A 163 -12.31 -32.12 64.27
C GLY A 163 -11.42 -33.12 65.03
N GLU A 164 -11.06 -32.79 66.27
CA GLU A 164 -10.54 -33.68 67.36
C GLU A 164 -9.08 -34.22 67.28
N LEU A 165 -8.19 -33.69 68.14
CA LEU A 165 -7.80 -34.26 69.45
C LEU A 165 -6.90 -33.27 70.22
#